data_AF-A0A399Q299-F1
#
_entry.id   AF-A0A399Q299-F1
#
_cell.length_a   1.000
_cell.length_b   1.000
_cell.length_c   1.000
_cell.angle_alpha   90.00
_cell.angle_beta   90.00
_cell.angle_gamma   90.00
#
_symmetry.space_group_name_H-M   'P 1'
#
loop_
_entity.id
_entity.type
_entity.pdbx_description
1 polymer ?
#
loop_
_entity_poly.entity_id
_entity_poly.type
_entity_poly.pdbx_seq_one_letter_code
_entity_poly.pdbx_strand_id
1 'polypeptide(L)'
;MPVTLISISEAAALLGIGRTTAYRLAREGRIPCVRSFGPLRIHAERLQAMIDAEAEASIAPEPDPKHDTAAYRAAVRSGIGGSTPAQLSRKLDSLLQPGPRKK
;
A
#
# COMPACT_ATOMS: atom_id res chain seq x y z
N MET A 1 -12.61 7.13 -25.47
CA MET A 1 -13.04 7.30 -24.07
C MET A 1 -12.63 8.68 -23.61
N PRO A 2 -13.52 9.47 -22.99
CA PRO A 2 -13.17 10.80 -22.52
C PRO A 2 -12.19 10.72 -21.35
N VAL A 3 -11.12 11.51 -21.41
CA VAL A 3 -10.04 11.45 -20.42
C VAL A 3 -10.49 12.13 -19.12
N THR A 4 -10.90 11.36 -18.12
CA THR A 4 -11.33 11.92 -16.83
C THR A 4 -10.13 12.32 -15.98
N LEU A 5 -10.11 13.60 -15.58
CA LEU A 5 -9.11 14.18 -14.69
C LEU A 5 -9.67 14.31 -13.28
N ILE A 6 -9.03 13.65 -12.33
CA ILE A 6 -9.39 13.69 -10.91
C ILE A 6 -8.35 14.48 -10.11
N SER A 7 -8.74 14.93 -8.92
CA SER A 7 -7.84 15.58 -7.98
C SER A 7 -6.87 14.58 -7.33
N ILE A 8 -5.78 15.07 -6.75
CA ILE A 8 -4.86 14.25 -5.95
C ILE A 8 -5.58 13.60 -4.76
N SER A 9 -6.51 14.30 -4.14
CA SER A 9 -7.24 13.78 -2.97
C SER A 9 -8.10 12.57 -3.34
N GLU A 10 -8.77 12.62 -4.50
CA GLU A 10 -9.55 11.50 -5.01
C GLU A 10 -8.64 10.34 -5.41
N ALA A 11 -7.53 10.62 -6.09
CA ALA A 11 -6.55 9.58 -6.43
C ALA A 11 -5.93 8.92 -5.18
N ALA A 12 -5.67 9.70 -4.13
CA ALA A 12 -5.19 9.18 -2.86
C ALA A 12 -6.21 8.24 -2.21
N ALA A 13 -7.50 8.58 -2.29
CA ALA A 13 -8.58 7.72 -1.81
C ALA A 13 -8.67 6.41 -2.63
N LEU A 14 -8.55 6.48 -3.96
CA LEU A 14 -8.54 5.29 -4.83
C LEU A 14 -7.36 4.35 -4.53
N LEU A 15 -6.19 4.92 -4.24
CA LEU A 15 -4.98 4.15 -3.91
C LEU A 15 -4.91 3.72 -2.43
N GLY A 16 -5.82 4.18 -1.58
CA GLY A 16 -5.75 3.92 -0.13
C GLY A 16 -4.54 4.54 0.57
N ILE A 17 -3.96 5.61 0.02
CA ILE A 17 -2.76 6.27 0.57
C ILE A 17 -3.07 7.66 1.14
N GLY A 18 -2.19 8.16 2.01
CA GLY A 18 -2.27 9.53 2.50
C GLY A 18 -2.02 10.57 1.40
N ARG A 19 -2.67 11.74 1.51
CA ARG A 19 -2.52 12.87 0.57
C ARG A 19 -1.05 13.27 0.35
N THR A 20 -0.27 13.35 1.41
CA THR A 20 1.16 13.71 1.35
C THR A 20 1.96 12.71 0.53
N THR A 21 1.66 11.42 0.68
CA THR A 21 2.27 10.34 -0.11
C THR A 21 1.87 10.44 -1.57
N ALA A 22 0.60 10.71 -1.87
CA ALA A 22 0.12 10.91 -3.24
C ALA A 22 0.81 12.10 -3.92
N TYR A 23 0.98 13.23 -3.22
CA TYR A 23 1.75 14.38 -3.72
C TYR A 23 3.21 14.02 -4.01
N ARG A 24 3.86 13.27 -3.11
CA ARG A 24 5.24 12.82 -3.32
C ARG A 24 5.35 11.93 -4.55
N LEU A 25 4.48 10.93 -4.69
CA LEU A 25 4.47 10.02 -5.83
C LEU A 25 4.19 10.73 -7.16
N ALA A 26 3.29 11.71 -7.16
CA ALA A 26 3.04 12.55 -8.33
C ALA A 26 4.28 13.39 -8.70
N ARG A 27 4.98 13.95 -7.71
CA ARG A 27 6.22 14.70 -7.93
C ARG A 27 7.37 13.81 -8.43
N GLU A 28 7.41 12.55 -8.00
CA GLU A 28 8.36 11.54 -8.45
C GLU A 28 7.98 10.92 -9.82
N GLY A 29 6.83 11.28 -10.39
CA GLY A 29 6.35 10.75 -11.67
C GLY A 29 5.90 9.29 -11.61
N ARG A 30 5.66 8.74 -10.41
CA ARG A 30 5.18 7.37 -10.18
C ARG A 30 3.69 7.21 -10.46
N ILE A 31 2.93 8.31 -10.45
CA ILE A 31 1.49 8.33 -10.73
C ILE A 31 1.26 9.21 -11.96
N PRO A 32 0.34 8.84 -12.87
CA PRO A 32 0.05 9.58 -14.10
C PRO A 32 -0.62 10.93 -13.81
N CYS A 33 0.19 11.96 -13.60
CA CYS A 33 -0.27 13.32 -13.33
C CYS A 33 -0.06 14.25 -14.54
N VAL A 34 -1.01 15.17 -14.71
CA VAL A 34 -0.88 16.32 -15.63
C VAL A 34 -0.93 17.61 -14.84
N ARG A 35 -0.02 18.49 -15.23
CA ARG A 35 0.08 19.84 -14.70
C ARG A 35 -0.25 20.80 -15.82
N SER A 36 -1.50 21.21 -15.90
CA SER A 36 -1.89 22.36 -16.73
C SER A 36 -1.55 23.67 -15.99
N PHE A 37 -1.83 24.83 -16.59
CA PHE A 37 -1.76 26.15 -15.95
C PHE A 37 -2.79 26.28 -14.80
N GLY A 38 -2.67 25.45 -13.77
CA GLY A 38 -3.66 25.26 -12.72
C GLY A 38 -3.31 24.11 -11.76
N PRO A 39 -4.28 23.61 -10.97
CA PRO A 39 -4.05 22.58 -9.97
C PRO A 39 -3.61 21.26 -10.61
N LEU A 40 -2.76 20.50 -9.90
CA LEU A 40 -2.30 19.19 -10.36
C LEU A 40 -3.48 18.22 -10.47
N ARG A 41 -3.62 17.55 -11.62
CA ARG A 41 -4.67 16.56 -11.86
C ARG A 41 -4.08 15.22 -12.25
N ILE A 42 -4.85 14.17 -12.01
CA ILE A 42 -4.44 12.78 -12.24
C ILE A 42 -5.38 12.17 -13.28
N HIS A 43 -4.83 11.40 -14.21
CA HIS A 43 -5.61 10.63 -15.17
C HIS A 43 -6.19 9.40 -14.48
N ALA A 44 -7.50 9.39 -14.25
CA ALA A 44 -8.17 8.29 -13.55
C ALA A 44 -8.01 6.96 -14.29
N GLU A 45 -8.24 6.94 -15.60
CA GLU A 45 -8.16 5.71 -16.40
C GLU A 45 -6.76 5.09 -16.41
N ARG A 46 -5.70 5.91 -16.54
CA ARG A 46 -4.32 5.42 -16.49
C ARG A 46 -3.95 4.90 -15.11
N LEU A 47 -4.45 5.56 -14.06
CA LEU A 47 -4.22 5.10 -12.70
C LEU A 47 -4.88 3.74 -12.47
N GLN A 48 -6.13 3.58 -12.91
CA GLN A 48 -6.85 2.32 -12.80
C GLN A 48 -6.16 1.20 -13.59
N ALA A 49 -5.73 1.47 -14.83
CA ALA A 49 -5.01 0.49 -15.63
C ALA A 49 -3.70 0.02 -14.98
N MET A 50 -3.00 0.90 -14.25
CA MET A 50 -1.81 0.50 -13.47
C MET A 50 -2.18 -0.42 -12.31
N ILE A 51 -3.27 -0.13 -11.59
CA ILE A 51 -3.76 -0.96 -10.49
C ILE A 51 -4.16 -2.34 -11.01
N ASP A 52 -4.90 -2.38 -12.12
CA ASP A 52 -5.39 -3.63 -12.71
C ASP A 52 -4.22 -4.48 -13.22
N ALA A 53 -3.23 -3.87 -13.88
CA ALA A 53 -2.03 -4.58 -14.33
C ALA A 53 -1.20 -5.17 -13.18
N GLU A 54 -1.10 -4.46 -12.05
CA GLU A 54 -0.39 -4.96 -10.86
C GLU A 54 -1.18 -6.07 -10.15
N ALA A 55 -2.51 -5.97 -10.13
CA ALA A 55 -3.39 -7.03 -9.62
C ALA A 55 -3.27 -8.30 -10.46
N GLU A 56 -3.31 -8.19 -11.79
CA GLU A 56 -3.12 -9.31 -12.72
C GLU A 56 -1.72 -9.94 -12.55
N ALA A 57 -0.68 -9.14 -12.40
CA ALA A 57 0.67 -9.63 -12.12
C ALA A 57 0.76 -10.39 -10.78
N SER A 58 -0.04 -10.03 -9.78
CA SER A 58 -0.09 -10.71 -8.48
C SER A 58 -0.91 -12.01 -8.50
N ILE A 59 -1.81 -12.20 -9.47
CA ILE A 59 -2.71 -13.37 -9.57
C ILE A 59 -2.09 -14.52 -10.38
N ALA A 60 -0.96 -14.28 -11.07
CA ALA A 60 -0.22 -15.36 -11.73
C ALA A 60 0.14 -16.46 -10.71
N PRO A 61 -0.36 -17.71 -10.89
CA PRO A 61 -0.09 -18.78 -9.96
C PRO A 61 1.28 -19.35 -10.31
N GLU A 62 2.28 -19.13 -9.46
CA GLU A 62 3.10 -20.20 -8.91
C GLU A 62 3.79 -19.70 -7.62
N PRO A 63 3.93 -20.56 -6.60
CA PRO A 63 4.20 -20.19 -5.23
C PRO A 63 5.70 -20.17 -4.94
N ASP A 64 6.25 -19.01 -4.60
CA ASP A 64 7.59 -18.94 -4.01
C ASP A 64 7.53 -18.16 -2.68
N PRO A 65 7.86 -18.79 -1.53
CA PRO A 65 7.80 -18.18 -0.19
C PRO A 65 8.90 -17.14 0.05
N LYS A 66 9.39 -16.49 -1.01
CA LYS A 66 10.53 -15.55 -1.00
C LYS A 66 10.17 -14.15 -1.49
N HIS A 67 8.88 -13.77 -1.52
CA HIS A 67 8.55 -12.37 -1.78
C HIS A 67 8.88 -11.46 -0.58
N ASP A 68 10.07 -10.87 -0.71
CA ASP A 68 10.47 -9.54 -0.30
C ASP A 68 10.27 -9.13 1.16
N THR A 69 11.10 -9.75 1.99
CA THR A 69 11.50 -9.18 3.30
C THR A 69 12.06 -7.75 3.20
N ALA A 70 12.46 -7.25 2.02
CA ALA A 70 13.04 -5.93 1.84
C ALA A 70 12.04 -4.79 2.00
N ALA A 71 10.87 -4.87 1.35
CA ALA A 71 9.82 -3.84 1.45
C ALA A 71 9.20 -3.81 2.85
N TYR A 72 8.96 -5.00 3.43
CA TYR A 72 8.46 -5.13 4.81
C TYR A 72 9.48 -4.61 5.85
N ARG A 73 10.78 -4.93 5.71
CA ARG A 73 11.82 -4.43 6.63
C ARG A 73 12.03 -2.92 6.53
N ALA A 74 11.79 -2.30 5.37
CA ALA A 74 11.85 -0.86 5.22
C ALA A 74 10.71 -0.15 5.97
N ALA A 75 9.49 -0.70 5.89
CA ALA A 75 8.34 -0.19 6.65
C ALA A 75 8.49 -0.38 8.17
N VAL A 76 9.02 -1.53 8.61
CA VAL A 76 9.20 -1.85 10.04
C VAL A 76 10.30 -1.03 10.72
N ARG A 77 11.37 -0.65 10.00
CA ARG A 77 12.46 0.17 10.58
C ARG A 77 12.06 1.61 10.89
N SER A 78 10.95 2.10 10.33
CA SER A 78 10.48 3.47 10.54
C SER A 78 9.57 3.64 11.76
N GLY A 79 9.27 2.57 12.50
CA GLY A 79 8.45 2.59 13.72
C GLY A 79 9.30 2.40 14.98
N ILE A 80 9.30 3.39 15.87
CA ILE A 80 9.87 3.26 17.21
C ILE A 80 9.12 2.15 17.95
N GLY A 81 9.80 1.02 18.21
CA GLY A 81 9.28 -0.08 19.03
C GLY A 81 8.60 -1.23 18.27
N GLY A 82 9.31 -1.89 17.34
CA GLY A 82 8.84 -3.13 16.74
C GLY A 82 9.20 -4.36 17.59
N SER A 83 8.19 -5.10 18.06
CA SER A 83 8.42 -6.47 18.55
C SER A 83 8.99 -7.32 17.43
N THR A 84 10.06 -8.06 17.73
CA THR A 84 10.65 -9.01 16.77
C THR A 84 9.61 -10.03 16.33
N PRO A 85 9.73 -10.63 15.13
CA PRO A 85 8.81 -11.67 14.66
C PRO A 85 8.66 -12.81 15.68
N ALA A 86 9.74 -13.19 16.38
CA ALA A 86 9.70 -14.19 17.44
C ALA A 86 8.92 -13.75 18.71
N GLN A 87 8.81 -12.45 18.98
CA GLN A 87 7.96 -11.94 20.07
C GLN A 87 6.49 -11.91 19.66
N LEU A 88 6.20 -11.59 18.38
CA LEU A 88 4.84 -11.63 17.84
C LEU A 88 4.28 -13.05 17.84
N SER A 89 5.06 -14.05 17.40
CA SER A 89 4.63 -15.45 17.44
C SER A 89 4.28 -15.90 18.86
N ARG A 90 5.16 -15.63 19.83
CA ARG A 90 4.90 -15.96 21.25
C ARG A 90 3.66 -15.28 21.81
N LYS A 91 3.41 -14.02 21.41
CA LYS A 91 2.22 -13.29 21.83
C LYS A 91 0.95 -13.88 21.20
N LEU A 92 1.01 -14.29 19.94
CA LEU A 92 -0.07 -15.00 19.25
C LEU A 92 -0.40 -16.32 19.93
N ASP A 93 0.60 -17.14 20.23
CA ASP A 93 0.41 -18.41 20.96
C ASP A 93 -0.26 -18.16 22.32
N SER A 94 0.15 -17.11 23.03
CA SER A 94 -0.43 -16.76 24.33
C SER A 94 -1.90 -16.34 24.24
N LEU A 95 -2.31 -15.68 23.15
CA LEU A 95 -3.70 -15.23 22.96
C LEU A 95 -4.64 -16.35 22.50
N LEU A 96 -4.09 -17.36 21.80
CA LEU A 96 -4.86 -18.50 21.30
C LEU A 96 -5.04 -19.59 22.36
N GLN A 97 -4.31 -19.53 23.47
CA GLN A 97 -4.52 -20.46 24.58
C GLN A 97 -5.81 -20.13 25.34
N PRO A 98 -6.66 -21.13 25.64
CA PRO A 98 -7.86 -20.91 26.43
C PRO A 98 -7.48 -20.39 27.83
N GLY A 99 -8.02 -19.22 28.18
CA GLY A 99 -7.72 -18.57 29.45
C GLY A 99 -8.11 -19.43 30.66
N PRO A 100 -7.43 -19.25 31.82
CA PRO A 100 -7.71 -20.04 33.01
C PRO A 100 -9.16 -19.82 33.46
N ARG A 101 -9.93 -20.90 33.55
CA ARG A 101 -11.25 -20.91 34.18
C ARG A 101 -11.08 -20.50 35.66
N LYS A 102 -11.48 -19.27 36.01
CA LYS A 102 -11.57 -18.85 37.42
C LYS A 102 -12.59 -19.75 38.12
N LYS A 103 -12.14 -20.48 39.14
CA LYS A 103 -13.00 -21.14 40.14
C LYS A 103 -13.33 -20.15 41.26
#